data_AF-A0A851IGC8-F1
#
_entry.id   AF-A0A851IGC8-F1
#
_cell.length_a   1.000
_cell.length_b   1.000
_cell.length_c   1.000
_cell.angle_alpha   90.00
_cell.angle_beta   90.00
_cell.angle_gamma   90.00
#
_symmetry.space_group_name_H-M   'P 1'
#
loop_
_entity.id
_entity.type
_entity.pdbx_description
1 polymer ?
#
loop_
_entity_poly.entity_id
_entity_poly.type
_entity_poly.pdbx_seq_one_letter_code
_entity_poly.pdbx_strand_id
1 'polypeptide(L)'
;MKKLLLVFMFMCACATIYAYPRGIDVSKQQGVYIRDNLRILFGKREACQNIGRNHVNFPEIYDGKRQDLSRALFNLIGKANPGYRGYSGYSAEENVMAWYRSNCVTYNQTGARNSRAVEYFYDYASNF
;
A
#
# COMPACT_ATOMS: atom_id res chain seq x y z
N MET A 1 -40.62 -35.30 2.84
CA MET A 1 -40.48 -34.02 3.55
C MET A 1 -38.99 -33.68 3.61
N LYS A 2 -38.54 -32.77 2.73
CA LYS A 2 -37.13 -32.50 2.45
C LYS A 2 -36.66 -31.23 3.18
N LYS A 3 -35.64 -31.42 4.01
CA LYS A 3 -34.46 -30.56 4.22
C LYS A 3 -34.68 -29.19 4.89
N LEU A 4 -34.30 -29.18 6.17
CA LEU A 4 -33.64 -28.07 6.87
C LEU A 4 -32.73 -27.26 5.93
N LEU A 5 -33.05 -26.00 5.69
CA LEU A 5 -32.16 -25.02 5.08
C LEU A 5 -32.41 -23.66 5.75
N LEU A 6 -31.68 -23.41 6.83
CA LEU A 6 -31.34 -22.07 7.30
C LEU A 6 -30.14 -22.22 8.24
N VAL A 7 -29.10 -22.87 7.70
CA VAL A 7 -27.76 -22.83 8.29
C VAL A 7 -27.18 -21.47 7.95
N PHE A 8 -27.16 -20.62 8.97
CA PHE A 8 -26.07 -19.72 9.30
C PHE A 8 -25.27 -19.18 8.11
N MET A 9 -25.64 -17.97 7.74
CA MET A 9 -24.82 -16.99 7.05
C MET A 9 -23.66 -16.58 7.97
N PHE A 10 -22.73 -17.50 8.24
CA PHE A 10 -21.46 -17.17 8.91
C PHE A 10 -20.54 -16.57 7.86
N MET A 11 -20.55 -15.25 7.83
CA MET A 11 -19.46 -14.35 7.45
C MET A 11 -18.16 -15.08 7.07
N CYS A 12 -18.06 -15.50 5.80
CA CYS A 12 -16.77 -15.73 5.19
C CYS A 12 -16.19 -14.34 4.88
N ALA A 13 -15.72 -13.65 5.93
CA ALA A 13 -14.68 -12.67 5.74
C ALA A 13 -13.47 -13.48 5.27
N CYS A 14 -13.36 -13.66 3.95
CA CYS A 14 -12.09 -14.01 3.33
C CYS A 14 -11.11 -12.92 3.76
N ALA A 15 -10.44 -13.13 4.89
CA ALA A 15 -9.13 -12.57 5.10
C ALA A 15 -8.27 -13.20 4.01
N THR A 16 -8.26 -12.59 2.82
CA THR A 16 -7.26 -12.86 1.82
C THR A 16 -5.93 -12.55 2.51
N ILE A 17 -5.24 -13.61 2.91
CA ILE A 17 -3.85 -13.56 3.32
C ILE A 17 -3.12 -13.23 2.02
N TYR A 18 -2.96 -11.94 1.76
CA TYR A 18 -2.22 -11.46 0.61
C TYR A 18 -0.75 -11.72 0.92
N ALA A 19 -0.27 -12.86 0.41
CA ALA A 19 1.14 -13.17 0.43
C ALA A 19 1.86 -12.10 -0.40
N TYR A 20 2.56 -11.21 0.28
CA TYR A 20 3.67 -10.46 -0.28
C TYR A 20 4.62 -11.41 -1.03
N PRO A 21 5.51 -10.91 -1.91
CA PRO A 21 6.64 -11.70 -2.40
C PRO A 21 7.25 -12.45 -1.21
N ARG A 22 7.18 -13.79 -1.28
CA ARG A 22 7.16 -14.76 -0.17
C ARG A 22 7.65 -14.23 1.19
N GLY A 23 6.74 -14.12 2.18
CA GLY A 23 7.10 -14.11 3.61
C GLY A 23 6.89 -12.80 4.38
N ILE A 24 6.02 -11.91 3.93
CA ILE A 24 5.65 -10.70 4.68
C ILE A 24 4.14 -10.74 4.91
N ASP A 25 3.65 -11.44 5.92
CA ASP A 25 2.24 -11.31 6.31
C ASP A 25 2.09 -10.13 7.27
N VAL A 26 1.16 -9.22 6.99
CA VAL A 26 0.77 -8.17 7.93
C VAL A 26 -0.20 -8.76 8.94
N SER A 27 0.25 -8.97 10.17
CA SER A 27 -0.64 -9.40 11.24
C SER A 27 -1.72 -8.34 11.52
N LYS A 28 -2.84 -8.76 12.11
CA LYS A 28 -3.90 -7.81 12.51
C LYS A 28 -3.37 -6.68 13.39
N GLN A 29 -2.43 -6.98 14.29
CA GLN A 29 -1.79 -5.99 15.17
C GLN A 29 -0.89 -5.03 14.39
N GLN A 30 -0.13 -5.53 13.41
CA GLN A 30 0.66 -4.68 12.52
C GLN A 30 -0.24 -3.77 11.67
N GLY A 31 -1.37 -4.28 11.17
CA GLY A 31 -2.35 -3.47 10.46
C GLY A 31 -2.92 -2.32 11.31
N VAL A 32 -3.21 -2.58 12.60
CA VAL A 32 -3.62 -1.53 13.56
C VAL A 32 -2.49 -0.52 13.76
N TYR A 33 -1.27 -0.99 14.04
CA TYR A 33 -0.10 -0.15 14.23
C TYR A 33 0.12 0.80 13.05
N ILE A 34 0.07 0.29 11.81
CA ILE A 34 0.30 1.09 10.60
C ILE A 34 -0.77 2.16 10.46
N ARG A 35 -2.04 1.81 10.66
CA ARG A 35 -3.17 2.75 10.59
C ARG A 35 -3.05 3.88 11.62
N ASP A 36 -2.63 3.56 12.84
CA ASP A 36 -2.52 4.54 13.92
C ASP A 36 -1.28 5.44 13.78
N ASN A 37 -0.31 5.05 12.95
CA ASN A 37 0.98 5.72 12.79
C ASN A 37 1.25 6.24 11.37
N LEU A 38 0.24 6.33 10.49
CA LEU A 38 0.42 6.71 9.07
C LEU A 38 1.27 7.97 8.86
N ARG A 39 1.05 9.01 9.67
CA ARG A 39 1.80 10.27 9.57
C ARG A 39 3.29 10.11 9.92
N ILE A 40 3.59 9.22 10.86
CA ILE A 40 4.95 8.91 11.31
C ILE A 40 5.64 7.98 10.31
N LEU A 41 4.88 7.07 9.70
CA LEU A 41 5.40 6.05 8.79
C LEU A 41 5.49 6.51 7.33
N PHE A 42 4.67 7.46 6.89
CA PHE A 42 4.60 7.85 5.48
C PHE A 42 4.63 9.36 5.29
N GLY A 43 4.84 10.14 6.35
CA GLY A 43 4.94 11.59 6.30
C GLY A 43 3.61 12.33 6.43
N LYS A 44 3.68 13.67 6.41
CA LYS A 44 2.54 14.55 6.73
C LYS A 44 1.52 14.71 5.60
N ARG A 45 1.93 14.52 4.35
CA ARG A 45 1.05 14.72 3.18
C ARG A 45 0.13 13.51 3.02
N GLU A 46 -1.15 13.78 2.77
CA GLU A 46 -2.15 12.72 2.58
C GLU A 46 -1.80 11.80 1.40
N ALA A 47 -1.28 12.36 0.30
CA ALA A 47 -0.82 11.59 -0.84
C ALA A 47 0.25 10.56 -0.46
N CYS A 48 1.22 10.93 0.39
CA CYS A 48 2.26 10.01 0.86
C CYS A 48 1.66 8.89 1.72
N GLN A 49 0.77 9.23 2.65
CA GLN A 49 0.08 8.24 3.51
C GLN A 49 -0.76 7.26 2.68
N ASN A 50 -1.47 7.77 1.68
CA ASN A 50 -2.28 6.96 0.78
C ASN A 50 -1.42 6.04 -0.08
N ILE A 51 -0.29 6.51 -0.61
CA ILE A 51 0.64 5.67 -1.35
C ILE A 51 1.17 4.55 -0.44
N GLY A 52 1.77 4.90 0.70
CA GLY A 52 2.36 3.90 1.60
C GLY A 52 1.36 2.87 2.12
N ARG A 53 0.16 3.30 2.56
CA ARG A 53 -0.85 2.35 3.06
C ARG A 53 -1.37 1.41 1.97
N ASN A 54 -1.51 1.88 0.73
CA ASN A 54 -2.03 1.02 -0.35
C ASN A 54 -1.01 -0.05 -0.72
N HIS A 55 0.28 0.29 -0.75
CA HIS A 55 1.34 -0.69 -0.97
C HIS A 55 1.41 -1.73 0.15
N VAL A 56 1.21 -1.31 1.39
CA VAL A 56 1.12 -2.23 2.53
C VAL A 56 -0.13 -3.12 2.47
N ASN A 57 -1.28 -2.59 2.06
CA ASN A 57 -2.53 -3.35 2.06
C ASN A 57 -2.72 -4.22 0.81
N PHE A 58 -2.04 -3.91 -0.29
CA PHE A 58 -2.18 -4.56 -1.60
C PHE A 58 -0.80 -4.89 -2.18
N PRO A 59 -0.16 -5.98 -1.73
CA PRO A 59 1.18 -6.36 -2.16
C PRO A 59 1.28 -6.66 -3.66
N GLU A 60 0.17 -6.98 -4.31
CA GLU A 60 0.11 -7.24 -5.75
C GLU A 60 0.41 -6.00 -6.61
N ILE A 61 0.47 -4.81 -6.00
CA ILE A 61 1.04 -3.62 -6.64
C ILE A 61 2.52 -3.86 -6.99
N TYR A 62 3.30 -4.47 -6.09
CA TYR A 62 4.74 -4.70 -6.30
C TYR A 62 5.02 -5.65 -7.48
N ASP A 63 4.13 -6.62 -7.72
CA ASP A 63 4.20 -7.56 -8.83
C ASP A 63 3.62 -6.99 -10.15
N GLY A 64 3.16 -5.73 -10.16
CA GLY A 64 2.52 -5.10 -11.32
C GLY A 64 1.13 -5.67 -11.65
N LYS A 65 0.53 -6.48 -10.76
CA LYS A 65 -0.77 -7.13 -10.95
C LYS A 65 -1.95 -6.18 -10.64
N ARG A 66 -1.70 -5.06 -9.96
CA ARG A 66 -2.70 -4.03 -9.62
C ARG A 66 -2.44 -2.68 -10.29
N GLN A 67 -2.30 -2.71 -11.62
CA GLN A 67 -2.11 -1.49 -12.42
C GLN A 67 -3.25 -0.48 -12.25
N ASP A 68 -4.46 -0.94 -11.93
CA ASP A 68 -5.60 -0.11 -11.58
C ASP A 68 -5.30 0.77 -10.35
N LEU A 69 -4.69 0.19 -9.31
CA LEU A 69 -4.28 0.92 -8.11
C LEU A 69 -3.14 1.89 -8.40
N SER A 70 -2.12 1.47 -9.15
CA SER A 70 -1.02 2.35 -9.54
C SER A 70 -1.53 3.58 -10.30
N ARG A 71 -2.49 3.41 -11.23
CA ARG A 71 -3.15 4.53 -11.93
C ARG A 71 -3.96 5.41 -10.99
N ALA A 72 -4.70 4.82 -10.05
CA ALA A 72 -5.48 5.57 -9.07
C ALA A 72 -4.57 6.43 -8.17
N LEU A 73 -3.44 5.89 -7.72
CA LEU A 73 -2.43 6.61 -6.95
C LEU A 73 -1.75 7.71 -7.77
N PHE A 74 -1.46 7.45 -9.05
CA PHE A 74 -0.92 8.48 -9.95
C PHE A 74 -1.90 9.65 -10.12
N ASN A 75 -3.18 9.35 -10.31
CA ASN A 75 -4.24 10.38 -10.38
C ASN A 75 -4.40 11.14 -9.06
N LEU A 76 -4.24 10.46 -7.91
CA LEU A 76 -4.24 11.11 -6.59
C LEU A 76 -3.10 12.13 -6.49
N ILE A 77 -1.90 11.79 -6.97
CA ILE A 77 -0.77 12.73 -7.02
C ILE A 77 -1.12 13.92 -7.91
N GLY A 78 -1.69 13.69 -9.10
CA GLY A 78 -2.09 14.77 -10.00
C GLY A 78 -3.10 15.74 -9.39
N LYS A 79 -4.01 15.25 -8.54
CA LYS A 79 -4.94 16.10 -7.77
C LYS A 79 -4.25 16.87 -6.65
N ALA A 80 -3.34 16.22 -5.93
CA ALA A 80 -2.61 16.83 -4.81
C ALA A 80 -1.50 17.79 -5.26
N ASN A 81 -1.01 17.64 -6.49
CA ASN A 81 0.04 18.44 -7.09
C ASN A 81 -0.33 18.82 -8.54
N PRO A 82 -1.20 19.84 -8.71
CA PRO A 82 -1.64 20.29 -10.02
C PRO A 82 -0.44 20.70 -10.88
N GLY A 83 -0.19 19.97 -11.97
CA GLY A 83 0.96 20.18 -12.86
C GLY A 83 1.92 19.00 -12.90
N TYR A 84 1.83 18.05 -11.96
CA TYR A 84 2.54 16.79 -12.10
C TYR A 84 1.96 15.97 -13.26
N ARG A 85 2.81 15.69 -14.26
CA ARG A 85 2.46 14.90 -15.46
C ARG A 85 3.15 13.54 -15.51
N GLY A 86 3.99 13.24 -14.52
CA GLY A 86 4.89 12.11 -14.58
C GLY A 86 6.02 12.29 -15.60
N TYR A 87 6.88 11.30 -15.67
CA TYR A 87 7.96 11.16 -16.63
C TYR A 87 7.49 10.35 -17.83
N SER A 88 7.88 10.79 -19.02
CA SER A 88 7.58 10.08 -20.26
C SER A 88 8.25 8.71 -20.25
N GLY A 89 7.53 7.68 -20.70
CA GLY A 89 8.02 6.30 -20.74
C GLY A 89 7.92 5.54 -19.41
N TYR A 90 7.57 6.21 -18.30
CA TYR A 90 7.33 5.54 -17.03
C TYR A 90 5.90 5.00 -17.00
N SER A 91 5.74 3.79 -16.47
CA SER A 91 4.45 3.26 -16.02
C SER A 91 3.84 4.14 -14.92
N ALA A 92 2.57 3.90 -14.62
CA ALA A 92 1.91 4.61 -13.51
C ALA A 92 2.63 4.34 -12.18
N GLU A 93 3.11 3.12 -11.95
CA GLU A 93 3.79 2.74 -10.72
C GLU A 93 5.15 3.43 -10.58
N GLU A 94 5.97 3.39 -11.63
CA GLU A 94 7.26 4.09 -11.67
C GLU A 94 7.09 5.60 -11.40
N ASN A 95 6.03 6.21 -11.94
CA ASN A 95 5.71 7.60 -11.65
C ASN A 95 5.31 7.83 -10.19
N VAL A 96 4.46 6.97 -9.62
CA VAL A 96 4.05 7.07 -8.22
C VAL A 96 5.27 6.95 -7.30
N MET A 97 6.16 5.98 -7.54
CA MET A 97 7.35 5.78 -6.73
C MET A 97 8.39 6.90 -6.90
N ALA A 98 8.65 7.36 -8.13
CA ALA A 98 9.56 8.48 -8.36
C ALA A 98 9.06 9.78 -7.68
N TRP A 99 7.75 10.04 -7.74
CA TRP A 99 7.16 11.15 -7.01
C TRP A 99 7.26 10.96 -5.50
N TYR A 100 6.93 9.76 -5.00
CA TYR A 100 7.01 9.42 -3.58
C TYR A 100 8.43 9.62 -3.05
N ARG A 101 9.46 9.14 -3.75
CA ARG A 101 10.86 9.35 -3.36
C ARG A 101 11.19 10.84 -3.23
N SER A 102 10.75 11.63 -4.19
CA SER A 102 11.07 13.06 -4.25
C SER A 102 10.30 13.90 -3.23
N ASN A 103 9.14 13.45 -2.74
CA ASN A 103 8.20 14.28 -1.97
C ASN A 103 7.87 13.74 -0.58
N CYS A 104 8.10 12.46 -0.34
CA CYS A 104 7.58 11.75 0.84
C CYS A 104 8.67 11.07 1.66
N VAL A 105 9.77 10.63 1.03
CA VAL A 105 10.75 9.78 1.73
C VAL A 105 11.37 10.51 2.92
N THR A 106 11.10 9.96 4.09
CA THR A 106 11.90 10.10 5.29
C THR A 106 11.88 8.71 5.93
N TYR A 107 12.92 7.92 5.67
CA TYR A 107 13.01 6.56 6.19
C TYR A 107 12.88 6.56 7.72
N ASN A 108 11.81 5.94 8.23
CA ASN A 108 11.60 5.81 9.67
C ASN A 108 12.06 4.42 10.13
N GLN A 109 13.31 4.32 10.54
CA GLN A 109 13.92 3.07 10.97
C GLN A 109 13.15 2.39 12.11
N THR A 110 12.65 3.16 13.09
CA THR A 110 11.85 2.63 14.20
C THR A 110 10.50 2.11 13.72
N GLY A 111 9.87 2.83 12.79
CA GLY A 111 8.61 2.43 12.16
C GLY A 111 8.73 1.16 11.31
N ALA A 112 9.81 1.05 10.54
CA ALA A 112 10.13 -0.11 9.72
C ALA A 112 10.42 -1.36 10.58
N ARG A 113 11.16 -1.22 11.69
CA ARG A 113 11.45 -2.35 12.61
C ARG A 113 10.20 -3.01 13.19
N ASN A 114 9.11 -2.26 13.33
CA ASN A 114 7.85 -2.77 13.89
C ASN A 114 6.93 -3.40 12.84
N SER A 115 7.27 -3.29 11.55
CA SER A 115 6.47 -3.84 10.47
C SER A 115 7.32 -4.14 9.23
N ARG A 116 7.54 -5.43 8.97
CA ARG A 116 8.27 -5.93 7.80
C ARG A 116 7.64 -5.47 6.46
N ALA A 117 6.34 -5.23 6.46
CA ALA A 117 5.60 -4.64 5.34
C ALA A 117 6.01 -3.18 5.06
N VAL A 118 6.20 -2.40 6.11
CA VAL A 118 6.64 -1.01 6.00
C VAL A 118 8.11 -0.96 5.57
N GLU A 119 8.95 -1.83 6.14
CA GLU A 119 10.34 -2.02 5.71
C GLU A 119 10.42 -2.33 4.21
N TYR A 120 9.67 -3.34 3.76
CA TYR A 120 9.63 -3.71 2.34
C TYR A 120 9.16 -2.58 1.44
N PHE A 121 8.15 -1.82 1.86
CA PHE A 121 7.71 -0.64 1.12
C PHE A 121 8.82 0.41 0.98
N TYR A 122 9.59 0.66 2.04
CA TYR A 122 10.71 1.59 1.96
C TYR A 122 11.83 1.10 1.04
N ASP A 123 12.18 -0.18 1.13
CA ASP A 123 13.19 -0.79 0.26
C ASP A 123 12.73 -0.68 -1.20
N TYR A 124 11.48 -1.03 -1.49
CA TYR A 124 10.89 -0.88 -2.82
C TYR A 124 10.97 0.57 -3.33
N ALA A 125 10.48 1.53 -2.55
CA ALA A 125 10.48 2.94 -2.92
C ALA A 125 11.89 3.53 -3.10
N SER A 126 12.91 2.97 -2.45
CA SER A 126 14.30 3.42 -2.58
C SER A 126 14.95 3.08 -3.94
N ASN A 127 14.36 2.14 -4.69
CA ASN A 127 14.89 1.67 -5.97
C ASN A 127 14.46 2.50 -7.19
N PHE A 128 13.60 3.50 -7.02
CA PHE A 128 13.12 4.41 -8.08
C PHE A 128 13.68 5.80 -7.87
#